data_AF-M5RQ71-F1
#
_entry.id   AF-M5RQ71-F1
#
_cell.length_a   1.000
_cell.length_b   1.000
_cell.length_c   1.000
_cell.angle_alpha   90.00
_cell.angle_beta   90.00
_cell.angle_gamma   90.00
#
_symmetry.space_group_name_H-M   'P 1'
#
loop_
_entity.id
_entity.type
_entity.pdbx_description
1 polymer ?
#
loop_
_entity_poly.entity_id
_entity_poly.type
_entity_poly.pdbx_seq_one_letter_code
_entity_poly.pdbx_strand_id
1 'polypeptide(L)'
;MVASNLRPELNKPYYVAASVKLDDTSEQGITFYMRDLTDKDAKLQVAHAKHTVVKGIRPENDLTIGDRFGQHQWDGLIDNIRIEAKARDLTKVAQADSVEGLPNYVIDWQFENKDSIGFDSSGNKHHAWASIKNSSVAPPSQRARVALVHALLNSNEFIYVD
;
A
#
# COMPACT_ATOMS: atom_id res chain seq x y z
N MET A 1 2.33 0.74 -14.85
CA MET A 1 1.85 1.15 -13.51
C MET A 1 0.48 1.76 -13.70
N VAL A 2 -0.51 1.45 -12.86
CA VAL A 2 -1.85 2.05 -12.89
C VAL A 2 -1.96 2.95 -11.66
N ALA A 3 -2.25 4.23 -11.85
CA ALA A 3 -2.33 5.20 -10.76
C ALA A 3 -3.78 5.31 -10.24
N SER A 4 -3.95 5.40 -8.91
CA SER A 4 -5.27 5.53 -8.26
C SER A 4 -5.81 6.95 -8.25
N ASN A 5 -4.94 7.96 -8.38
CA ASN A 5 -5.22 9.38 -8.12
C ASN A 5 -5.70 9.70 -6.68
N LEU A 6 -5.69 8.74 -5.76
CA LEU A 6 -5.86 8.97 -4.33
C LEU A 6 -4.58 9.59 -3.76
N ARG A 7 -4.70 10.61 -2.91
CA ARG A 7 -3.57 11.39 -2.41
C ARG A 7 -3.52 11.38 -0.88
N PRO A 8 -2.72 10.50 -0.25
CA PRO A 8 -2.50 10.56 1.18
C PRO A 8 -1.71 11.83 1.53
N GLU A 9 -2.04 12.43 2.66
CA GLU A 9 -1.29 13.57 3.20
C GLU A 9 -0.02 13.09 3.92
N LEU A 10 1.00 13.95 3.93
CA LEU A 10 2.24 13.66 4.63
C LEU A 10 2.02 13.57 6.15
N ASN A 11 2.71 12.64 6.81
CA ASN A 11 2.68 12.45 8.26
C ASN A 11 1.30 12.09 8.84
N LYS A 12 0.42 11.49 8.05
CA LYS A 12 -0.83 10.89 8.54
C LYS A 12 -0.89 9.39 8.22
N PRO A 13 -1.32 8.54 9.16
CA PRO A 13 -1.58 7.12 8.89
C PRO A 13 -2.82 6.95 8.02
N TYR A 14 -2.70 6.14 6.98
CA TYR A 14 -3.81 5.75 6.11
C TYR A 14 -3.92 4.25 6.01
N TYR A 15 -5.16 3.74 5.98
CA TYR A 15 -5.46 2.44 5.43
C TYR A 15 -5.55 2.57 3.92
N VAL A 16 -4.79 1.74 3.19
CA VAL A 16 -4.82 1.68 1.73
C VAL A 16 -5.00 0.24 1.27
N ALA A 17 -5.76 0.05 0.20
CA ALA A 17 -5.93 -1.25 -0.43
C ALA A 17 -6.20 -1.12 -1.94
N ALA A 18 -5.92 -2.20 -2.66
CA ALA A 18 -6.29 -2.35 -4.06
C ALA A 18 -6.91 -3.74 -4.26
N SER A 19 -8.05 -3.78 -4.95
CA SER A 19 -8.76 -4.99 -5.35
C SER A 19 -8.70 -5.09 -6.87
N VAL A 20 -8.19 -6.21 -7.38
CA VAL A 20 -7.93 -6.38 -8.82
C VAL A 20 -8.66 -7.61 -9.34
N LYS A 21 -9.51 -7.42 -10.35
CA LYS A 21 -10.26 -8.47 -11.05
C LYS A 21 -9.66 -8.68 -12.43
N LEU A 22 -8.78 -9.67 -12.56
CA LEU A 22 -8.04 -9.88 -13.81
C LEU A 22 -8.91 -10.22 -15.03
N ASP A 23 -10.14 -10.68 -14.80
CA ASP A 23 -11.15 -10.98 -15.82
C ASP A 23 -11.99 -9.77 -16.25
N ASP A 24 -11.86 -8.62 -15.59
CA ASP A 24 -12.58 -7.38 -15.89
C ASP A 24 -11.61 -6.27 -16.30
N THR A 25 -11.52 -5.98 -17.59
CA THR A 25 -10.62 -4.92 -18.10
C THR A 25 -11.28 -3.54 -18.18
N SER A 26 -12.49 -3.39 -17.66
CA SER A 26 -13.19 -2.10 -17.59
C SER A 26 -12.67 -1.23 -16.45
N GLU A 27 -13.25 -0.05 -16.24
CA GLU A 27 -12.92 0.80 -15.08
C GLU A 27 -13.17 0.10 -13.73
N GLN A 28 -13.96 -0.98 -13.71
CA GLN A 28 -14.22 -1.78 -12.50
C GLN A 28 -13.20 -2.91 -12.26
N GLY A 29 -12.21 -3.03 -13.14
CA GLY A 29 -11.14 -4.02 -13.05
C GLY A 29 -10.20 -3.81 -11.87
N ILE A 30 -9.92 -2.55 -11.52
CA ILE A 30 -9.20 -2.20 -10.30
C ILE A 30 -10.05 -1.23 -9.48
N THR A 31 -10.19 -1.54 -8.19
CA THR A 31 -10.73 -0.61 -7.20
C THR A 31 -9.68 -0.33 -6.14
N PHE A 32 -9.32 0.95 -5.99
CA PHE A 32 -8.46 1.44 -4.93
C PHE A 32 -9.28 2.00 -3.78
N TYR A 33 -8.76 1.82 -2.57
CA TYR A 33 -9.38 2.26 -1.34
C TYR A 33 -8.38 3.04 -0.50
N MET A 34 -8.83 4.14 0.12
CA MET A 34 -8.02 4.90 1.07
C MET A 34 -8.90 5.44 2.20
N ARG A 35 -8.46 5.30 3.45
CA ARG A 35 -9.13 5.87 4.62
C ARG A 35 -8.11 6.47 5.57
N ASP A 36 -8.35 7.71 5.99
CA ASP A 36 -7.56 8.34 7.05
C ASP A 36 -7.83 7.61 8.37
N LEU A 37 -6.78 7.19 9.06
CA LEU A 37 -6.89 6.48 10.34
C LEU A 37 -6.83 7.41 11.56
N THR A 38 -6.53 8.70 11.36
CA THR A 38 -6.52 9.70 12.44
C THR A 38 -7.93 10.16 12.81
N ASP A 39 -8.86 10.12 11.87
CA ASP A 39 -10.26 10.48 12.05
C ASP A 39 -11.16 9.23 12.03
N LYS A 40 -11.84 8.98 13.14
CA LYS A 40 -12.74 7.81 13.29
C LYS A 40 -13.93 7.90 12.34
N ASP A 41 -14.35 9.11 11.98
CA ASP A 41 -15.48 9.39 11.09
C ASP A 41 -15.03 9.54 9.62
N ALA A 42 -13.74 9.39 9.33
CA ALA A 42 -13.20 9.44 7.98
C ALA A 42 -13.90 8.42 7.08
N LYS A 43 -14.45 8.91 5.97
CA LYS A 43 -15.09 8.08 4.95
C LYS A 43 -14.04 7.33 4.14
N LEU A 44 -14.37 6.10 3.73
CA LEU A 44 -13.58 5.34 2.78
C LEU A 44 -13.63 6.03 1.41
N GLN A 45 -12.50 6.49 0.92
CA GLN A 45 -12.33 7.01 -0.43
C GLN A 45 -12.15 5.84 -1.39
N VAL A 46 -12.76 5.93 -2.57
CA VAL A 46 -12.77 4.88 -3.59
C VAL A 46 -12.39 5.49 -4.93
N ALA A 47 -11.47 4.84 -5.64
CA ALA A 47 -11.11 5.18 -7.00
C ALA A 47 -11.09 3.93 -7.88
N HIS A 48 -11.40 4.12 -9.16
CA HIS A 48 -11.53 3.07 -10.15
C HIS A 48 -10.51 3.26 -11.25
N ALA A 49 -9.99 2.16 -11.80
CA ALA A 49 -9.11 2.21 -12.95
C ALA A 49 -9.21 0.92 -13.77
N LYS A 50 -9.15 1.08 -15.10
CA LYS A 50 -8.95 -0.05 -16.01
C LYS A 50 -7.54 -0.62 -16.00
N HIS A 51 -7.42 -1.89 -16.39
CA HIS A 51 -6.15 -2.54 -16.70
C HIS A 51 -6.26 -3.37 -17.98
N THR A 52 -5.10 -3.66 -18.57
CA THR A 52 -5.00 -4.50 -19.78
C THR A 52 -4.46 -5.90 -19.50
N VAL A 53 -3.96 -6.14 -18.29
CA VAL A 53 -3.32 -7.41 -17.90
C VAL A 53 -4.37 -8.42 -17.46
N VAL A 54 -4.61 -9.46 -18.25
CA VAL A 54 -5.60 -10.52 -17.95
C VAL A 54 -4.97 -11.88 -17.64
N LYS A 55 -3.65 -12.05 -17.87
CA LYS A 55 -2.88 -13.27 -17.61
C LYS A 55 -1.38 -12.98 -17.57
N GLY A 56 -0.58 -13.97 -17.16
CA GLY A 56 0.89 -13.90 -17.25
C GLY A 56 1.56 -13.09 -16.14
N ILE A 57 0.86 -12.87 -15.01
CA ILE A 57 1.46 -12.27 -13.82
C ILE A 57 2.32 -13.33 -13.15
N ARG A 58 3.57 -13.45 -13.60
CA ARG A 58 4.60 -14.22 -12.90
C ARG A 58 5.82 -13.32 -12.77
N PRO A 59 5.97 -12.59 -11.66
CA PRO A 59 7.18 -11.80 -11.46
C PRO A 59 8.38 -12.75 -11.38
N GLU A 60 9.50 -12.35 -11.98
CA GLU A 60 10.77 -13.07 -11.85
C GLU A 60 11.44 -12.82 -10.48
N ASN A 61 10.97 -11.80 -9.77
CA ASN A 61 11.49 -11.34 -8.49
C ASN A 61 10.51 -11.64 -7.35
N ASP A 62 11.05 -11.72 -6.14
CA ASP A 62 10.26 -11.84 -4.91
C ASP A 62 9.36 -10.61 -4.69
N LEU A 63 8.29 -10.81 -3.91
CA LEU A 63 7.48 -9.71 -3.42
C LEU A 63 8.30 -8.87 -2.45
N THR A 64 8.59 -7.62 -2.83
CA THR A 64 9.22 -6.62 -1.95
C THR A 64 8.19 -5.62 -1.45
N ILE A 65 8.39 -5.14 -0.23
CA ILE A 65 7.58 -4.07 0.37
C ILE A 65 8.52 -2.96 0.83
N GLY A 66 8.13 -1.71 0.57
CA GLY A 66 8.95 -0.54 0.90
C GLY A 66 10.04 -0.22 -0.13
N ASP A 67 10.14 -0.99 -1.22
CA ASP A 67 10.94 -0.65 -2.38
C ASP A 67 10.39 -1.33 -3.64
N ARG A 68 11.02 -1.04 -4.77
CA ARG A 68 10.87 -1.78 -6.02
C ARG A 68 12.22 -2.37 -6.41
N PHE A 69 12.50 -3.59 -5.96
CA PHE A 69 13.73 -4.35 -6.27
C PHE A 69 15.01 -3.56 -5.90
N GLY A 70 15.01 -2.97 -4.70
CA GLY A 70 16.11 -2.14 -4.20
C GLY A 70 16.19 -0.72 -4.77
N GLN A 71 15.21 -0.32 -5.61
CA GLN A 71 15.07 1.04 -6.14
C GLN A 71 13.79 1.69 -5.61
N HIS A 72 13.67 3.02 -5.73
CA HIS A 72 12.45 3.76 -5.36
C HIS A 72 11.95 3.44 -3.94
N GLN A 73 12.82 3.67 -2.96
CA GLN A 73 12.53 3.36 -1.56
C GLN A 73 11.39 4.19 -1.00
N TRP A 74 10.55 3.53 -0.19
CA TRP A 74 9.53 4.17 0.61
C TRP A 74 10.17 4.89 1.80
N ASP A 75 9.73 6.12 2.06
CA ASP A 75 10.08 6.89 3.25
C ASP A 75 8.82 7.09 4.09
N GLY A 76 8.66 6.25 5.11
CA GLY A 76 7.52 6.24 5.99
C GLY A 76 7.39 4.93 6.76
N LEU A 77 6.43 4.88 7.67
CA LEU A 77 6.10 3.66 8.40
C LEU A 77 5.11 2.81 7.60
N ILE A 78 5.28 1.50 7.66
CA ILE A 78 4.32 0.51 7.17
C ILE A 78 4.00 -0.37 8.36
N ASP A 79 2.71 -0.57 8.62
CA ASP A 79 2.21 -1.45 9.66
C ASP A 79 1.77 -2.77 9.02
N ASN A 80 0.52 -3.22 9.14
CA ASN A 80 0.10 -4.51 8.62
C ASN A 80 0.04 -4.58 7.09
N ILE A 81 0.45 -5.74 6.54
CA ILE A 81 0.37 -6.05 5.10
C ILE A 81 -0.42 -7.34 4.93
N ARG A 82 -1.49 -7.26 4.14
CA ARG A 82 -2.36 -8.40 3.84
C ARG A 82 -2.54 -8.55 2.34
N ILE A 83 -2.46 -9.79 1.87
CA ILE A 83 -2.82 -10.17 0.50
C ILE A 83 -3.90 -11.21 0.59
N GLU A 84 -4.97 -11.03 -0.18
CA GLU A 84 -6.10 -11.93 -0.20
C GLU A 84 -6.18 -12.68 -1.52
N ALA A 85 -6.65 -13.93 -1.46
CA ALA A 85 -6.77 -14.78 -2.65
C ALA A 85 -7.87 -14.31 -3.63
N LYS A 86 -8.80 -13.46 -3.17
CA LYS A 86 -9.97 -13.03 -3.94
C LYS A 86 -10.17 -11.52 -3.81
N ALA A 87 -10.45 -10.87 -4.93
CA ALA A 87 -10.89 -9.49 -4.98
C ALA A 87 -12.21 -9.30 -4.20
N ARG A 88 -12.21 -8.38 -3.23
CA ARG A 88 -13.41 -8.00 -2.46
C ARG A 88 -13.75 -6.54 -2.65
N ASP A 89 -15.03 -6.21 -2.43
CA ASP A 89 -15.51 -4.84 -2.36
C ASP A 89 -15.49 -4.38 -0.90
N LEU A 90 -14.45 -3.62 -0.53
CA LEU A 90 -14.22 -3.20 0.84
C LEU A 90 -15.27 -2.22 1.38
N THR A 91 -16.09 -1.62 0.52
CA THR A 91 -17.25 -0.82 0.96
C THR A 91 -18.34 -1.69 1.61
N LYS A 92 -18.32 -3.01 1.36
CA LYS A 92 -19.33 -3.97 1.80
C LYS A 92 -18.83 -4.94 2.88
N VAL A 93 -17.57 -4.84 3.29
CA VAL A 93 -16.92 -5.80 4.21
C VAL A 93 -17.47 -5.74 5.65
N ALA A 94 -18.32 -4.78 5.98
CA ALA A 94 -19.12 -4.84 7.22
C ALA A 94 -20.05 -6.06 7.32
N GLN A 95 -20.22 -6.84 6.23
CA GLN A 95 -20.90 -8.15 6.26
C GLN A 95 -19.94 -9.26 6.72
N ALA A 96 -19.50 -9.19 7.98
CA ALA A 96 -18.53 -10.12 8.57
C ALA A 96 -19.06 -11.56 8.79
N ASP A 97 -20.35 -11.81 8.56
CA ASP A 97 -21.01 -13.09 8.89
C ASP A 97 -21.29 -14.00 7.68
N SER A 98 -20.84 -13.65 6.47
CA SER A 98 -20.91 -14.54 5.30
C SER A 98 -19.53 -15.11 4.96
N VAL A 99 -19.50 -16.36 4.46
CA VAL A 99 -18.26 -17.02 3.97
C VAL A 99 -17.58 -16.19 2.87
N GLU A 100 -18.35 -15.38 2.14
CA GLU A 100 -17.86 -14.46 1.11
C GLU A 100 -17.30 -13.14 1.68
N GLY A 101 -17.72 -12.78 2.89
CA GLY A 101 -17.32 -11.58 3.61
C GLY A 101 -16.08 -11.77 4.50
N LEU A 102 -15.72 -13.01 4.84
CA LEU A 102 -14.51 -13.30 5.61
C LEU A 102 -13.24 -13.20 4.75
N PRO A 103 -12.16 -12.58 5.24
CA PRO A 103 -10.89 -12.56 4.53
C PRO A 103 -10.29 -13.96 4.42
N ASN A 104 -9.77 -14.29 3.25
CA ASN A 104 -8.88 -15.44 3.06
C ASN A 104 -7.48 -14.92 2.69
N TYR A 105 -6.64 -14.76 3.72
CA TYR A 105 -5.31 -14.21 3.55
C TYR A 105 -4.37 -15.25 2.94
N VAL A 106 -3.72 -14.87 1.84
CA VAL A 106 -2.53 -15.54 1.33
C VAL A 106 -1.33 -15.14 2.18
N ILE A 107 -1.22 -13.85 2.51
CA ILE A 107 -0.19 -13.30 3.40
C ILE A 107 -0.87 -12.43 4.46
N ASP A 108 -0.46 -12.56 5.71
CA ASP A 108 -0.78 -11.63 6.80
C ASP A 108 0.48 -11.35 7.62
N TRP A 109 1.17 -10.25 7.29
CA TRP A 109 2.34 -9.78 8.02
C TRP A 109 1.93 -8.68 9.00
N GLN A 110 2.28 -8.90 10.26
CA GLN A 110 2.02 -8.02 11.39
C GLN A 110 3.36 -7.58 11.99
N PHE A 111 3.48 -6.33 12.43
CA PHE A 111 4.75 -5.70 12.84
C PHE A 111 4.76 -5.21 14.28
N GLU A 112 3.67 -5.45 15.02
CA GLU A 112 3.47 -5.04 16.41
C GLU A 112 4.37 -5.82 17.37
N ASN A 113 4.72 -7.06 17.02
CA ASN A 113 5.64 -7.89 17.78
C ASN A 113 7.03 -7.92 17.11
N LYS A 114 7.99 -7.26 17.76
CA LYS A 114 9.39 -7.19 17.33
C LYS A 114 10.07 -8.55 17.15
N ASP A 115 9.63 -9.57 17.89
CA ASP A 115 10.25 -10.90 17.89
C ASP A 115 9.69 -11.78 16.76
N SER A 116 8.66 -11.30 16.06
CA SER A 116 8.02 -12.00 14.94
C SER A 116 7.91 -11.13 13.68
N ILE A 117 8.79 -10.14 13.52
CA ILE A 117 8.80 -9.30 12.31
C ILE A 117 9.01 -10.18 11.08
N GLY A 118 8.12 -10.04 10.09
CA GLY A 118 8.14 -10.81 8.85
C GLY A 118 7.52 -12.21 8.96
N PHE A 119 7.04 -12.63 10.13
CA PHE A 119 6.26 -13.87 10.24
C PHE A 119 4.89 -13.69 9.57
N ASP A 120 4.42 -14.78 8.97
CA ASP A 120 3.14 -14.83 8.25
C ASP A 120 2.13 -15.55 9.12
N SER A 121 1.10 -14.81 9.53
CA SER A 121 0.02 -15.26 10.40
C SER A 121 -1.13 -15.91 9.63
N SER A 122 -1.08 -15.93 8.29
CA SER A 122 -2.13 -16.54 7.46
C SER A 122 -2.16 -18.08 7.53
N GLY A 123 -1.09 -18.69 8.02
CA GLY A 123 -0.90 -20.15 8.04
C GLY A 123 -0.25 -20.72 6.76
N ASN A 124 -0.04 -19.90 5.73
CA ASN A 124 0.57 -20.31 4.47
C ASN A 124 2.10 -20.29 4.46
N LYS A 125 2.72 -19.81 5.57
CA LYS A 125 4.18 -19.78 5.78
C LYS A 125 4.94 -18.94 4.75
N HIS A 126 4.30 -17.90 4.21
CA HIS A 126 4.94 -16.93 3.34
C HIS A 126 5.68 -15.87 4.16
N HIS A 127 6.66 -16.30 4.95
CA HIS A 127 7.44 -15.39 5.80
C HIS A 127 8.25 -14.39 4.95
N ALA A 128 8.22 -13.11 5.32
CA ALA A 128 9.10 -12.10 4.77
C ALA A 128 10.47 -12.17 5.46
N TRP A 129 11.50 -11.90 4.68
CA TRP A 129 12.79 -11.54 5.24
C TRP A 129 12.82 -10.04 5.53
N ALA A 130 13.08 -9.67 6.78
CA ALA A 130 13.23 -8.28 7.20
C ALA A 130 14.65 -8.02 7.71
N SER A 131 15.35 -7.06 7.13
CA SER A 131 16.63 -6.58 7.65
C SER A 131 16.37 -5.37 8.56
N ILE A 132 16.42 -5.60 9.87
CA ILE A 132 16.36 -4.51 10.84
C ILE A 132 17.74 -3.85 10.89
N LYS A 133 17.96 -2.86 10.02
CA LYS A 133 19.09 -1.95 10.20
C LYS A 133 18.69 -0.92 11.24
N ASN A 134 19.52 -0.74 12.27
CA ASN A 134 19.38 0.41 13.15
C ASN A 134 19.60 1.66 12.31
N SER A 135 18.51 2.32 11.92
CA SER A 135 18.55 3.57 11.19
C SER A 135 19.23 4.61 12.07
N SER A 136 20.44 5.06 11.70
CA SER A 136 20.97 6.28 12.27
C SER A 136 20.05 7.41 11.84
N VAL A 137 19.37 8.05 12.79
CA VAL A 137 18.54 9.23 12.48
C VAL A 137 19.43 10.25 11.79
N ALA A 138 19.09 10.61 10.56
CA ALA A 138 19.83 11.62 9.81
C ALA A 138 19.89 12.92 10.64
N PRO A 139 21.05 13.61 10.69
CA PRO A 139 21.18 14.86 11.44
C PRO A 139 20.10 15.88 11.05
N PRO A 140 19.66 16.77 11.96
CA PRO A 140 18.62 17.76 11.69
C PRO A 140 18.88 18.59 10.40
N SER A 141 20.15 18.91 10.12
CA SER A 141 20.56 19.63 8.91
C SER A 141 20.29 18.87 7.62
N GLN A 142 20.46 17.55 7.61
CA GLN A 142 20.19 16.71 6.45
C GLN A 142 18.67 16.57 6.22
N ARG A 143 17.90 16.36 7.30
CA ARG A 143 16.43 16.32 7.22
C ARG A 143 15.84 17.64 6.73
N ALA A 144 16.35 18.77 7.20
CA ALA A 144 15.94 20.10 6.74
C ALA A 144 16.23 20.32 5.24
N ARG A 145 17.38 19.84 4.74
CA ARG A 145 17.70 19.89 3.31
C ARG A 145 16.75 19.04 2.47
N VAL A 146 16.47 17.81 2.90
CA VAL A 146 15.50 16.94 2.21
C VAL A 146 14.12 17.60 2.18
N ALA A 147 13.65 18.13 3.31
CA ALA A 147 12.37 18.84 3.39
C ALA A 147 12.32 20.07 2.48
N LEU A 148 13.40 20.86 2.41
CA LEU A 148 13.51 22.01 1.51
C LEU A 148 13.46 21.58 0.03
N VAL A 149 14.20 20.53 -0.34
CA VAL A 149 14.16 19.98 -1.71
C VAL A 149 12.77 19.46 -2.04
N HIS A 150 12.13 18.75 -1.10
CA HIS A 150 10.75 18.29 -1.25
C HIS A 150 9.79 19.47 -1.46
N ALA A 151 9.89 20.53 -0.66
CA ALA A 151 9.09 21.73 -0.82
C ALA A 151 9.33 22.36 -2.20
N LEU A 152 10.58 22.59 -2.61
CA LEU A 152 10.90 23.20 -3.90
C LEU A 152 10.39 22.38 -5.10
N LEU A 153 10.47 21.05 -5.04
CA LEU A 153 10.00 20.18 -6.11
C LEU A 153 8.47 20.10 -6.17
N ASN A 154 7.79 20.17 -5.01
CA ASN A 154 6.32 20.09 -4.94
C ASN A 154 5.63 21.47 -4.99
N SER A 155 6.35 22.58 -4.79
CA SER A 155 5.85 23.95 -4.89
C SER A 155 5.89 24.51 -6.32
N ASN A 156 6.32 23.74 -7.32
CA ASN A 156 6.26 24.15 -8.71
C ASN A 156 4.85 23.97 -9.28
N GLU A 157 3.96 24.92 -9.01
CA GLU A 157 2.80 25.21 -9.87
C GLU A 157 3.18 25.95 -11.17
N PHE A 158 4.48 26.14 -11.46
CA PHE A 158 4.96 27.09 -12.49
C PHE A 158 5.62 26.47 -13.73
N ILE A 159 5.26 25.24 -14.11
CA ILE A 159 5.55 24.72 -15.46
C ILE A 159 4.30 24.01 -16.04
N TYR A 160 3.19 24.72 -16.06
CA TYR A 160 2.28 24.66 -17.21
C TYR A 160 2.40 26.00 -17.91
N VAL A 161 3.41 26.11 -18.77
CA VAL A 161 3.40 27.10 -19.84
C VAL A 161 3.00 26.29 -21.08
N ASP A 162 1.93 26.75 -21.74
CA ASP A 162 1.21 26.13 -22.88
C ASP A 162 2.06 25.23 -23.81
#